data_AF-A0A7C3JGF7-F1
#
_entry.id   AF-A0A7C3JGF7-F1
#
_cell.length_a   1.000
_cell.length_b   1.000
_cell.length_c   1.000
_cell.angle_alpha   90.00
_cell.angle_beta   90.00
_cell.angle_gamma   90.00
#
_symmetry.space_group_name_H-M   'P 1'
#
loop_
_entity.id
_entity.type
_entity.pdbx_description
1 polymer ?
#
loop_
_entity_poly.entity_id
_entity_poly.type
_entity_poly.pdbx_seq_one_letter_code
_entity_poly.pdbx_strand_id
1 'polypeptide(L)'
;MRFFFSAEAACVKLAAMLALNILLIGILLALSGCSTGQVSRGGTLLYGFNQYQSDLQRAGNMPSNWPARQQAAGEFKTLVNALLGASPELSRLVDLDLRKREFLITLRETNVRPERVKEMQEELAQMDEEIAALKPVIKTQLSAYRLSEDPDAVDGVATLGLLGIALDGFSAGRSRGGDSPSTKVGQYVVTDLGGFATVRTGTGYFFRCNMFGNLDDGAGLRCEPGK
;
A
#
# COMPACT_ATOMS: atom_id res chain seq x y z
N MET A 1 6.07 -8.55 74.79
CA MET A 1 4.67 -8.38 74.36
C MET A 1 4.65 -8.32 72.84
N ARG A 2 3.71 -9.02 72.21
CA ARG A 2 3.74 -9.49 70.82
C ARG A 2 3.50 -8.36 69.80
N PHE A 3 4.24 -8.44 68.68
CA PHE A 3 4.00 -7.69 67.45
C PHE A 3 2.64 -8.07 66.86
N PHE A 4 1.75 -7.09 66.68
CA PHE A 4 0.58 -7.20 65.81
C PHE A 4 0.62 -6.02 64.83
N PHE A 5 1.38 -6.20 63.75
CA PHE A 5 1.26 -5.35 62.58
C PHE A 5 0.01 -5.77 61.82
N SER A 6 -0.95 -4.86 61.72
CA SER A 6 -2.26 -5.04 61.09
C SER A 6 -2.11 -5.42 59.61
N ALA A 7 -2.61 -6.61 59.26
CA ALA A 7 -2.71 -7.15 57.90
C ALA A 7 -3.73 -6.38 57.02
N GLU A 8 -4.53 -5.48 57.59
CA GLU A 8 -5.61 -4.79 56.89
C GLU A 8 -5.10 -3.67 55.97
N ALA A 9 -4.02 -2.99 56.36
CA ALA A 9 -3.46 -1.88 55.56
C ALA A 9 -2.80 -2.33 54.25
N ALA A 10 -2.29 -3.58 54.20
CA ALA A 10 -1.71 -4.16 52.99
C ALA A 10 -2.79 -4.56 51.97
N CYS A 11 -3.94 -5.04 52.45
CA CYS A 11 -5.03 -5.51 51.59
C CYS A 11 -5.71 -4.35 50.84
N VAL A 12 -5.91 -3.20 51.49
CA VAL A 12 -6.50 -2.00 50.87
C VAL A 12 -5.59 -1.39 49.80
N LYS A 13 -4.26 -1.36 50.04
CA LYS A 13 -3.29 -0.88 49.03
C LYS A 13 -3.18 -1.82 47.83
N LEU A 14 -3.28 -3.14 48.04
CA LEU A 14 -3.27 -4.13 46.96
C LEU A 14 -4.54 -4.03 46.10
N ALA A 15 -5.72 -3.88 46.73
CA ALA A 15 -6.99 -3.71 46.03
C ALA A 15 -7.06 -2.40 45.22
N ALA A 16 -6.52 -1.30 45.76
CA ALA A 16 -6.43 -0.03 45.04
C ALA A 16 -5.46 -0.08 43.84
N MET A 17 -4.31 -0.76 43.97
CA MET A 17 -3.38 -0.97 42.85
C MET A 17 -3.96 -1.91 41.78
N LEU A 18 -4.70 -2.95 42.17
CA LEU A 18 -5.42 -3.83 41.24
C LEU A 18 -6.52 -3.09 40.48
N ALA A 19 -7.31 -2.26 41.17
CA ALA A 19 -8.36 -1.47 40.54
C ALA A 19 -7.81 -0.42 39.56
N LEU A 20 -6.69 0.23 39.91
CA LEU A 20 -6.04 1.20 39.03
C LEU A 20 -5.48 0.54 37.76
N ASN A 21 -4.86 -0.64 37.90
CA ASN A 21 -4.35 -1.41 36.77
C ASN A 21 -5.47 -1.97 35.88
N ILE A 22 -6.59 -2.41 36.44
CA ILE A 22 -7.76 -2.87 35.66
C ILE A 22 -8.39 -1.69 34.90
N LEU A 23 -8.46 -0.51 35.51
CA LEU A 23 -8.95 0.69 34.84
C LEU A 23 -8.01 1.14 33.72
N LEU A 24 -6.69 1.06 33.93
CA LEU A 24 -5.67 1.33 32.91
C LEU A 24 -5.71 0.32 31.76
N ILE A 25 -5.89 -0.96 32.04
CA ILE A 25 -6.09 -2.01 31.02
C ILE A 25 -7.40 -1.76 30.26
N GLY A 26 -8.48 -1.36 30.94
CA GLY A 26 -9.75 -1.00 30.32
C GLY A 26 -9.63 0.23 29.39
N ILE A 27 -8.85 1.24 29.80
CA ILE A 27 -8.55 2.43 28.98
C ILE A 27 -7.62 2.06 27.81
N LEU A 28 -6.63 1.19 28.00
CA LEU A 28 -5.77 0.69 26.93
C LEU A 28 -6.54 -0.14 25.90
N LEU A 29 -7.51 -0.95 26.35
CA LEU A 29 -8.41 -1.71 25.48
C LEU A 29 -9.43 -0.81 24.75
N ALA A 30 -9.87 0.29 25.39
CA ALA A 30 -10.72 1.30 24.75
C ALA A 30 -9.96 2.20 23.77
N LEU A 31 -8.64 2.37 23.97
CA LEU A 31 -7.75 3.10 23.06
C LEU A 31 -7.23 2.21 21.92
N SER A 32 -7.25 0.87 22.07
CA SER A 32 -7.19 -0.07 20.96
C SER A 32 -8.56 -0.20 20.30
N GLY A 33 -9.08 0.92 19.79
CA GLY A 33 -10.00 0.87 18.67
C GLY A 33 -9.23 0.30 17.48
N CYS A 34 -9.05 -1.02 17.45
CA CYS A 34 -8.67 -1.71 16.23
C CYS A 34 -9.66 -1.21 15.19
N SER A 35 -9.17 -0.55 14.16
CA SER A 35 -9.94 -0.20 12.97
C SER A 35 -10.53 -1.50 12.42
N THR A 36 -11.69 -1.91 12.91
CA THR A 36 -12.45 -3.07 12.46
C THR A 36 -13.13 -2.66 11.17
N GLY A 37 -12.34 -2.55 10.11
CA GLY A 37 -12.86 -2.51 8.76
C GLY A 37 -12.82 -3.92 8.16
N GLN A 38 -13.52 -4.09 7.04
CA GLN A 38 -13.55 -5.35 6.34
C GLN A 38 -12.32 -5.50 5.44
N VAL A 39 -11.57 -6.59 5.62
CA VAL A 39 -10.46 -6.94 4.73
C VAL A 39 -11.02 -7.21 3.33
N SER A 40 -10.34 -6.72 2.29
CA SER A 40 -10.77 -6.91 0.91
C SER A 40 -9.58 -7.24 0.01
N ARG A 41 -9.83 -7.94 -1.11
CA ARG A 41 -8.76 -8.28 -2.07
C ARG A 41 -8.11 -7.04 -2.65
N GLY A 42 -8.90 -6.01 -2.95
CA GLY A 42 -8.41 -4.73 -3.45
C GLY A 42 -7.58 -3.98 -2.42
N GLY A 43 -8.00 -3.98 -1.15
CA GLY A 43 -7.24 -3.40 -0.04
C GLY A 43 -5.88 -4.08 0.12
N THR A 44 -5.86 -5.43 0.17
CA THR A 44 -4.61 -6.21 0.24
C THR A 44 -3.72 -5.98 -0.98
N LEU A 45 -4.29 -5.92 -2.19
CA LEU A 45 -3.51 -5.64 -3.41
C LEU A 45 -2.90 -4.25 -3.37
N LEU A 46 -3.66 -3.23 -2.97
CA LEU A 46 -3.19 -1.85 -2.83
C LEU A 46 -2.06 -1.75 -1.81
N TYR A 47 -2.21 -2.42 -0.66
CA TYR A 47 -1.14 -2.54 0.32
C TYR A 47 0.11 -3.18 -0.31
N GLY A 48 -0.06 -4.27 -1.06
CA GLY A 48 1.01 -4.92 -1.81
C GLY A 48 1.75 -4.00 -2.78
N PHE A 49 1.04 -3.17 -3.54
CA PHE A 49 1.67 -2.17 -4.41
C PHE A 49 2.56 -1.20 -3.62
N ASN A 50 2.05 -0.69 -2.50
CA ASN A 50 2.80 0.23 -1.65
C ASN A 50 4.01 -0.44 -1.00
N GLN A 51 3.86 -1.68 -0.55
CA GLN A 51 4.91 -2.48 0.04
C GLN A 51 6.02 -2.76 -0.97
N TYR A 52 5.67 -3.23 -2.18
CA TYR A 52 6.63 -3.46 -3.27
C TYR A 52 7.47 -2.21 -3.57
N GLN A 53 6.83 -1.04 -3.68
CA GLN A 53 7.54 0.22 -3.91
C GLN A 53 8.45 0.60 -2.72
N SER A 54 8.00 0.34 -1.48
CA SER A 54 8.81 0.54 -0.27
C SER A 54 10.04 -0.38 -0.24
N ASP A 55 9.87 -1.65 -0.60
CA ASP A 55 10.95 -2.64 -0.60
C ASP A 55 11.97 -2.36 -1.69
N LEU A 56 11.54 -1.93 -2.90
CA LEU A 56 12.46 -1.44 -3.92
C LEU A 56 13.24 -0.19 -3.48
N GLN A 57 12.60 0.72 -2.74
CA GLN A 57 13.29 1.88 -2.18
C GLN A 57 14.30 1.48 -1.09
N ARG A 58 13.92 0.54 -0.20
CA ARG A 58 14.77 0.04 0.88
C ARG A 58 15.97 -0.74 0.35
N ALA A 59 15.78 -1.57 -0.67
CA ALA A 59 16.85 -2.26 -1.36
C ALA A 59 17.83 -1.28 -2.05
N GLY A 60 17.37 -0.06 -2.38
CA GLY A 60 18.20 1.00 -2.93
C GLY A 60 18.72 0.70 -4.33
N ASN A 61 19.72 1.47 -4.75
CA ASN A 61 20.21 1.51 -6.13
C ASN A 61 21.61 0.90 -6.30
N MET A 62 22.10 0.13 -5.32
CA MET A 62 23.39 -0.55 -5.45
C MET A 62 23.23 -1.83 -6.28
N PRO A 63 24.16 -2.14 -7.21
CA PRO A 63 24.12 -3.38 -7.99
C PRO A 63 24.10 -4.64 -7.12
N SER A 64 24.84 -4.63 -6.00
CA SER A 64 24.89 -5.74 -5.03
C SER A 64 23.52 -6.12 -4.45
N ASN A 65 22.56 -5.21 -4.47
CA ASN A 65 21.23 -5.41 -3.91
C ASN A 65 20.22 -5.94 -4.94
N TRP A 66 20.69 -6.35 -6.12
CA TRP A 66 19.89 -7.03 -7.14
C TRP A 66 19.03 -8.18 -6.57
N PRO A 67 19.57 -9.11 -5.74
CA PRO A 67 18.77 -10.21 -5.22
C PRO A 67 17.57 -9.75 -4.38
N ALA A 68 17.75 -8.69 -3.58
CA ALA A 68 16.66 -8.14 -2.76
C ALA A 68 15.54 -7.53 -3.63
N ARG A 69 15.89 -6.88 -4.75
CA ARG A 69 14.90 -6.32 -5.68
C ARG A 69 14.17 -7.42 -6.46
N GLN A 70 14.87 -8.49 -6.86
CA GLN A 70 14.27 -9.69 -7.43
C GLN A 70 13.30 -10.37 -6.46
N GLN A 71 13.69 -10.49 -5.19
CA GLN A 71 12.82 -11.05 -4.15
C GLN A 71 11.55 -10.21 -3.97
N ALA A 72 11.67 -8.89 -3.83
CA ALA A 72 10.51 -8.00 -3.69
C ALA A 72 9.54 -8.12 -4.88
N ALA A 73 10.06 -8.24 -6.11
CA ALA A 73 9.24 -8.47 -7.30
C ALA A 73 8.56 -9.84 -7.29
N GLY A 74 9.28 -10.89 -6.88
CA GLY A 74 8.73 -12.25 -6.76
C GLY A 74 7.62 -12.35 -5.72
N GLU A 75 7.81 -11.72 -4.55
CA GLU A 75 6.81 -11.66 -3.48
C GLU A 75 5.56 -10.91 -3.95
N PHE A 76 5.72 -9.77 -4.61
CA PHE A 76 4.59 -9.01 -5.13
C PHE A 76 3.81 -9.76 -6.22
N LYS A 77 4.50 -10.45 -7.15
CA LYS A 77 3.83 -11.30 -8.14
C LYS A 77 3.09 -12.48 -7.50
N THR A 78 3.66 -13.06 -6.44
CA THR A 78 3.01 -14.15 -5.69
C THR A 78 1.71 -13.65 -5.04
N LEU A 79 1.75 -12.46 -4.43
CA LEU A 79 0.57 -11.80 -3.88
C LEU A 79 -0.50 -11.54 -4.96
N VAL A 80 -0.10 -11.00 -6.11
CA VAL A 80 -1.01 -10.75 -7.24
C VAL A 80 -1.68 -12.05 -7.68
N ASN A 81 -0.91 -13.12 -7.86
CA ASN A 81 -1.44 -14.41 -8.26
C ASN A 81 -2.41 -15.00 -7.22
N ALA A 82 -2.13 -14.81 -5.93
CA ALA A 82 -3.02 -15.24 -4.86
C ALA A 82 -4.35 -14.47 -4.84
N LEU A 83 -4.34 -13.17 -5.16
CA LEU A 83 -5.53 -12.31 -5.07
C LEU A 83 -6.38 -12.30 -6.34
N LEU A 84 -5.73 -12.24 -7.51
CA LEU A 84 -6.38 -12.05 -8.81
C LEU A 84 -6.40 -13.32 -9.67
N GLY A 85 -5.72 -14.38 -9.23
CA GLY A 85 -5.32 -15.48 -10.12
C GLY A 85 -4.16 -15.07 -11.02
N ALA A 86 -3.79 -15.94 -11.95
CA ALA A 86 -2.71 -15.66 -12.89
C ALA A 86 -3.01 -14.40 -13.72
N SER A 87 -2.29 -13.31 -13.47
CA SER A 87 -2.34 -12.07 -14.25
C SER A 87 -1.01 -11.88 -15.00
N PRO A 88 -0.93 -12.30 -16.27
CA PRO A 88 0.31 -12.19 -17.05
C PRO A 88 0.68 -10.74 -17.33
N GLU A 89 -0.30 -9.84 -17.53
CA GLU A 89 -0.04 -8.42 -17.79
C GLU A 89 0.57 -7.72 -16.58
N LEU A 90 0.03 -7.96 -15.38
CA LEU A 90 0.57 -7.36 -14.16
C LEU A 90 1.95 -7.96 -13.82
N SER A 91 2.12 -9.28 -14.01
CA SER A 91 3.43 -9.92 -13.86
C SER A 91 4.47 -9.32 -14.81
N ARG A 92 4.09 -9.10 -16.08
CA ARG A 92 4.93 -8.45 -17.09
C ARG A 92 5.27 -7.01 -16.72
N LEU A 93 4.30 -6.25 -16.20
CA LEU A 93 4.52 -4.88 -15.73
C LEU A 93 5.59 -4.84 -14.62
N VAL A 94 5.55 -5.78 -13.67
CA VAL A 94 6.55 -5.89 -12.60
C VAL A 94 7.93 -6.24 -13.15
N ASP A 95 8.01 -7.14 -14.13
CA ASP A 95 9.28 -7.47 -14.80
C ASP A 95 9.89 -6.27 -15.51
N LEU A 96 9.07 -5.50 -16.22
CA LEU A 96 9.50 -4.29 -16.92
C LEU A 96 9.97 -3.21 -15.95
N ASP A 97 9.25 -2.96 -14.85
CA ASP A 97 9.66 -1.99 -13.83
C ASP A 97 11.01 -2.35 -13.20
N LEU A 98 11.17 -3.62 -12.85
CA LEU A 98 12.42 -4.11 -12.29
C LEU A 98 13.56 -3.99 -13.31
N ARG A 99 13.38 -4.48 -14.54
CA ARG A 99 14.40 -4.39 -15.60
C ARG A 99 14.78 -2.94 -15.89
N LYS A 100 13.80 -2.04 -16.00
CA LYS A 100 14.01 -0.61 -16.20
C LYS A 100 14.85 -0.01 -15.07
N ARG A 101 14.51 -0.30 -13.81
CA ARG A 101 15.28 0.16 -12.65
C ARG A 101 16.74 -0.30 -12.70
N GLU A 102 16.98 -1.52 -13.13
CA GLU A 102 18.32 -2.12 -13.18
C GLU A 102 19.17 -1.51 -14.29
N PHE A 103 18.55 -1.23 -15.43
CA PHE A 103 19.18 -0.48 -16.50
C PHE A 103 19.57 0.92 -16.03
N LEU A 104 18.69 1.60 -15.30
CA LEU A 104 18.97 2.92 -14.73
C LEU A 104 20.07 2.87 -13.65
N ILE A 105 20.22 1.77 -12.92
CA ILE A 105 21.32 1.58 -11.97
C ILE A 105 22.64 1.42 -12.74
N THR A 106 22.68 0.51 -13.72
CA THR A 106 23.87 0.26 -14.53
C THR A 106 24.30 1.51 -15.31
N LEU A 107 23.37 2.29 -15.86
CA LEU A 107 23.68 3.54 -16.57
C LEU A 107 24.29 4.64 -15.68
N ARG A 108 24.17 4.53 -14.35
CA ARG A 108 24.84 5.45 -13.42
C ARG A 108 26.29 5.05 -13.16
N GLU A 109 26.70 3.85 -13.55
CA GLU A 109 28.09 3.43 -13.47
C GLU A 109 28.91 4.12 -14.57
N THR A 110 30.05 4.71 -14.21
CA THR A 110 30.88 5.49 -15.13
C THR A 110 31.63 4.64 -16.18
N ASN A 111 31.54 3.30 -16.09
CA ASN A 111 32.36 2.38 -16.87
C ASN A 111 31.60 1.69 -18.02
N VAL A 112 30.36 2.08 -18.30
CA VAL A 112 29.58 1.51 -19.40
C VAL A 112 30.06 2.09 -20.74
N ARG A 113 30.33 1.23 -21.72
CA ARG A 113 30.76 1.66 -23.06
C ARG A 113 29.67 2.50 -23.73
N PRO A 114 30.01 3.58 -24.49
CA PRO A 114 29.03 4.45 -25.11
C PRO A 114 28.01 3.73 -26.01
N GLU A 115 28.45 2.70 -26.75
CA GLU A 115 27.58 1.91 -27.62
C GLU A 115 26.52 1.15 -26.80
N ARG A 116 26.93 0.61 -25.65
CA ARG A 116 26.04 -0.07 -24.70
C ARG A 116 25.09 0.90 -24.01
N VAL A 117 25.55 2.13 -23.71
CA VAL A 117 24.68 3.19 -23.18
C VAL A 117 23.55 3.48 -24.17
N LYS A 118 23.88 3.61 -25.46
CA LYS A 118 22.88 3.87 -26.51
C LYS A 118 21.85 2.74 -26.61
N GLU A 119 22.31 1.49 -26.68
CA GLU A 119 21.45 0.30 -26.72
C GLU A 119 20.51 0.25 -25.51
N MET A 120 21.03 0.50 -24.30
CA MET A 120 20.23 0.52 -23.08
C MET A 120 19.21 1.66 -23.05
N GLN A 121 19.53 2.83 -23.62
CA GLN A 121 18.59 3.95 -23.75
C GLN A 121 17.45 3.62 -24.72
N GLU A 122 17.75 2.95 -25.84
CA GLU A 122 16.75 2.48 -26.79
C GLU A 122 15.82 1.44 -26.15
N GLU A 123 16.39 0.48 -25.41
CA GLU A 123 15.60 -0.50 -24.64
C GLU A 123 14.74 0.16 -23.54
N LEU A 124 15.26 1.19 -22.85
CA LEU A 124 14.48 1.95 -21.87
C LEU A 124 13.26 2.63 -22.49
N ALA A 125 13.41 3.19 -23.69
CA ALA A 125 12.29 3.80 -24.42
C ALA A 125 11.23 2.74 -24.81
N GLN A 126 11.67 1.58 -25.31
CA GLN A 126 10.75 0.47 -25.63
C GLN A 126 10.01 -0.04 -24.38
N MET A 127 10.71 -0.19 -23.26
CA MET A 127 10.09 -0.58 -21.99
C MET A 127 9.06 0.45 -21.52
N ASP A 128 9.32 1.75 -21.68
CA ASP A 128 8.36 2.80 -21.34
C ASP A 128 7.09 2.75 -22.21
N GLU A 129 7.23 2.47 -23.49
CA GLU A 129 6.10 2.23 -24.40
C GLU A 129 5.28 1.00 -23.99
N GLU A 130 5.94 -0.13 -23.69
CA GLU A 130 5.28 -1.35 -23.21
C GLU A 130 4.54 -1.11 -21.88
N ILE A 131 5.19 -0.45 -20.92
CA ILE A 131 4.59 -0.10 -19.63
C ILE A 131 3.35 0.77 -19.84
N ALA A 132 3.44 1.78 -20.70
CA ALA A 132 2.32 2.66 -21.00
C ALA A 132 1.15 1.90 -21.66
N ALA A 133 1.43 0.91 -22.50
CA ALA A 133 0.41 0.06 -23.12
C ALA A 133 -0.23 -0.95 -22.14
N LEU A 134 0.53 -1.46 -21.15
CA LEU A 134 0.03 -2.43 -20.17
C LEU A 134 -0.89 -1.79 -19.12
N LYS A 135 -0.59 -0.57 -18.67
CA LYS A 135 -1.37 0.14 -17.65
C LYS A 135 -2.89 0.15 -17.92
N PRO A 136 -3.39 0.59 -19.10
CA PRO A 136 -4.83 0.59 -19.36
C PRO A 136 -5.47 -0.81 -19.40
N VAL A 137 -4.71 -1.82 -19.87
CA VAL A 137 -5.19 -3.22 -19.87
C VAL A 137 -5.38 -3.72 -18.43
N ILE A 138 -4.37 -3.51 -17.58
CA ILE A 138 -4.44 -3.91 -16.17
C ILE A 138 -5.54 -3.13 -15.45
N LYS A 139 -5.73 -1.83 -15.72
CA LYS A 139 -6.86 -1.06 -15.15
C LYS A 139 -8.20 -1.69 -15.48
N THR A 140 -8.39 -2.09 -16.73
CA THR A 140 -9.62 -2.75 -17.19
C THR A 140 -9.82 -4.07 -16.46
N GLN A 141 -8.76 -4.88 -16.33
CA GLN A 141 -8.81 -6.13 -15.55
C GLN A 141 -9.15 -5.88 -14.08
N LEU A 142 -8.50 -4.91 -13.42
CA LEU A 142 -8.78 -4.52 -12.03
C LEU A 142 -10.24 -4.10 -11.83
N SER A 143 -10.82 -3.36 -12.78
CA SER A 143 -12.23 -2.98 -12.72
C SER A 143 -13.20 -4.16 -12.91
N ALA A 144 -12.76 -5.22 -13.59
CA ALA A 144 -13.56 -6.43 -13.80
C ALA A 144 -13.48 -7.40 -12.60
N TYR A 145 -12.42 -7.33 -11.80
CA TYR A 145 -12.30 -8.13 -10.58
C TYR A 145 -13.24 -7.61 -9.48
N ARG A 146 -13.86 -8.52 -8.73
CA ARG A 146 -14.54 -8.20 -7.47
C ARG A 146 -13.50 -7.96 -6.38
N LEU A 147 -12.93 -6.75 -6.40
CA LEU A 147 -11.88 -6.32 -5.47
C LEU A 147 -12.44 -5.89 -4.10
N SER A 148 -13.74 -5.60 -4.03
CA SER A 148 -14.51 -5.33 -2.82
C SER A 148 -15.75 -6.23 -2.79
N GLU A 149 -16.27 -6.52 -1.60
CA GLU A 149 -17.58 -7.18 -1.45
C GLU A 149 -18.73 -6.29 -1.93
N ASP A 150 -18.63 -4.98 -1.65
CA ASP A 150 -19.48 -3.95 -2.21
C ASP A 150 -18.62 -2.98 -3.03
N PRO A 151 -18.57 -3.12 -4.36
CA PRO A 151 -17.79 -2.24 -5.24
C PRO A 151 -18.42 -0.85 -5.41
N ASP A 152 -19.73 -0.71 -5.16
CA ASP A 152 -20.46 0.55 -5.30
C ASP A 152 -20.43 1.38 -4.00
N ALA A 153 -20.12 0.74 -2.86
CA ALA A 153 -19.79 1.43 -1.63
C ALA A 153 -18.55 2.33 -1.80
N VAL A 154 -18.49 3.39 -0.99
CA VAL A 154 -17.40 4.37 -1.02
C VAL A 154 -16.03 3.72 -0.81
N ASP A 155 -15.94 2.69 0.04
CA ASP A 155 -14.71 1.92 0.27
C ASP A 155 -14.24 1.20 -1.01
N GLY A 156 -15.18 0.63 -1.78
CA GLY A 156 -14.90 -0.01 -3.06
C GLY A 156 -14.43 0.98 -4.12
N VAL A 157 -15.12 2.12 -4.23
CA VAL A 157 -14.75 3.23 -5.12
C VAL A 157 -13.35 3.77 -4.79
N ALA A 158 -13.08 4.00 -3.51
CA ALA A 158 -11.78 4.45 -3.03
C ALA A 158 -10.68 3.44 -3.37
N THR A 159 -10.94 2.15 -3.15
CA THR A 159 -10.00 1.06 -3.44
C THR A 159 -9.66 1.01 -4.93
N LEU A 160 -10.66 1.04 -5.81
CA LEU A 160 -10.45 1.07 -7.27
C LEU A 160 -9.69 2.32 -7.71
N GLY A 161 -10.06 3.49 -7.18
CA GLY A 161 -9.39 4.75 -7.51
C GLY A 161 -7.92 4.76 -7.09
N LEU A 162 -7.62 4.30 -5.87
CA LEU A 162 -6.25 4.23 -5.36
C LEU A 162 -5.40 3.20 -6.09
N LEU A 163 -5.96 2.05 -6.46
CA LEU A 163 -5.28 1.08 -7.33
C LEU A 163 -4.96 1.69 -8.70
N GLY A 164 -5.89 2.44 -9.28
CA GLY A 164 -5.68 3.17 -10.52
C GLY A 164 -4.53 4.18 -10.41
N ILE A 165 -4.51 4.97 -9.34
CA ILE A 165 -3.44 5.94 -9.03
C ILE A 165 -2.09 5.23 -8.82
N ALA A 166 -2.07 4.14 -8.04
CA ALA A 166 -0.86 3.35 -7.77
C ALA A 166 -0.28 2.78 -9.07
N LEU A 167 -1.14 2.28 -9.96
CA LEU A 167 -0.77 1.77 -11.27
C LEU A 167 -0.27 2.87 -12.22
N ASP A 168 -0.89 4.05 -12.21
CA ASP A 168 -0.40 5.20 -12.99
C ASP A 168 0.98 5.67 -12.54
N GLY A 169 1.19 5.71 -11.23
CA GLY A 169 2.48 6.00 -10.62
C GLY A 169 3.50 4.86 -10.72
N PHE A 170 3.10 3.68 -11.19
CA PHE A 170 3.99 2.52 -11.30
C PHE A 170 5.08 2.79 -12.34
N SER A 171 6.33 2.50 -11.98
CA SER A 171 7.52 2.77 -12.79
C SER A 171 7.77 4.25 -13.17
N ALA A 172 6.99 5.17 -12.60
CA ALA A 172 7.28 6.59 -12.67
C ALA A 172 8.31 6.93 -11.59
N GLY A 173 9.40 7.61 -11.97
CA GLY A 173 10.26 8.26 -10.98
C GLY A 173 9.44 9.33 -10.28
N ARG A 174 8.86 9.02 -9.11
CA ARG A 174 7.97 9.94 -8.38
C ARG A 174 8.73 11.24 -8.09
N SER A 175 8.50 12.26 -8.91
CA SER A 175 8.90 13.63 -8.62
C SER A 175 7.98 14.10 -7.50
N ARG A 176 8.54 14.29 -6.29
CA ARG A 176 7.81 14.65 -5.06
C ARG A 176 7.32 16.12 -5.03
N GLY A 177 6.89 16.67 -6.16
CA GLY A 177 6.63 18.12 -6.29
C GLY A 177 5.34 18.52 -7.02
N GLY A 178 4.43 17.59 -7.30
CA GLY A 178 3.15 17.89 -7.97
C GLY A 178 1.93 17.77 -7.05
N ASP A 179 0.80 18.32 -7.50
CA ASP A 179 -0.51 18.16 -6.89
C ASP A 179 -0.80 16.69 -6.52
N SER A 180 -1.54 16.49 -5.43
CA SER A 180 -1.94 15.15 -4.98
C SER A 180 -2.61 14.35 -6.10
N PRO A 181 -2.14 13.13 -6.41
CA PRO A 181 -2.68 12.34 -7.50
C PRO A 181 -4.18 12.11 -7.30
N SER A 182 -4.96 12.28 -8.34
CA SER A 182 -6.40 12.04 -8.30
C SER A 182 -6.90 11.35 -9.56
N THR A 183 -8.00 10.61 -9.43
CA THR A 183 -8.65 9.90 -10.54
C THR A 183 -10.17 9.91 -10.38
N LYS A 184 -10.88 9.70 -11.49
CA LYS A 184 -12.34 9.58 -11.51
C LYS A 184 -12.76 8.11 -11.55
N VAL A 185 -13.69 7.74 -10.69
CA VAL A 185 -14.34 6.43 -10.67
C VAL A 185 -15.85 6.69 -10.71
N GLY A 186 -16.46 6.55 -11.89
CA GLY A 186 -17.85 6.95 -12.11
C GLY A 186 -18.08 8.43 -11.79
N GLN A 187 -18.96 8.72 -10.82
CA GLN A 187 -19.30 10.07 -10.36
C GLN A 187 -18.40 10.57 -9.22
N TYR A 188 -17.43 9.76 -8.78
CA TYR A 188 -16.57 10.06 -7.65
C TYR A 188 -15.18 10.50 -8.12
N VAL A 189 -14.57 11.41 -7.35
CA VAL A 189 -13.16 11.78 -7.50
C VAL A 189 -12.40 11.23 -6.30
N VAL A 190 -11.44 10.35 -6.55
CA VAL A 190 -10.57 9.77 -5.52
C VAL A 190 -9.22 10.48 -5.58
N THR A 191 -8.73 10.98 -4.44
CA THR A 191 -7.45 11.68 -4.33
C THR A 191 -6.58 11.00 -3.28
N ASP A 192 -5.33 10.70 -3.63
CA ASP A 192 -4.32 10.16 -2.72
C ASP A 192 -3.51 11.29 -2.07
N LEU A 193 -3.58 11.42 -0.74
CA LEU A 193 -2.83 12.39 0.04
C LEU A 193 -1.63 11.76 0.76
N GLY A 194 -1.26 10.52 0.40
CA GLY A 194 -0.09 9.79 0.88
C GLY A 194 -0.27 9.11 2.24
N GLY A 195 -0.91 9.78 3.20
CA GLY A 195 -1.26 9.19 4.50
C GLY A 195 -2.70 8.70 4.61
N PHE A 196 -3.58 9.25 3.78
CA PHE A 196 -4.98 8.89 3.67
C PHE A 196 -5.47 9.31 2.28
N ALA A 197 -6.64 8.82 1.88
CA ALA A 197 -7.27 9.21 0.64
C ALA A 197 -8.56 9.98 0.91
N THR A 198 -9.01 10.75 -0.07
CA THR A 198 -10.35 11.36 -0.04
C THR A 198 -11.16 10.89 -1.23
N VAL A 199 -12.46 10.69 -1.01
CA VAL A 199 -13.45 10.43 -2.07
C VAL A 199 -14.45 11.56 -2.06
N ARG A 200 -14.51 12.35 -3.14
CA ARG A 200 -15.48 13.43 -3.31
C ARG A 200 -16.61 12.99 -4.23
N THR A 201 -17.85 13.17 -3.80
CA THR A 201 -19.04 12.90 -4.61
C THR A 201 -19.30 14.03 -5.60
N GLY A 202 -20.08 13.77 -6.64
CA GLY A 202 -20.59 14.81 -7.55
C GLY A 202 -21.44 15.89 -6.86
N THR A 203 -21.98 15.59 -5.67
CA THR A 203 -22.80 16.49 -4.85
C THR A 203 -21.99 17.33 -3.84
N GLY A 204 -20.66 17.16 -3.79
CA GLY A 204 -19.77 17.96 -2.96
C GLY A 204 -19.50 17.39 -1.55
N TYR A 205 -20.12 16.28 -1.17
CA TYR A 205 -19.71 15.53 0.03
C TYR A 205 -18.34 14.90 -0.17
N PHE A 206 -17.58 14.76 0.91
CA PHE A 206 -16.32 14.04 0.87
C PHE A 206 -16.23 13.02 2.00
N PHE A 207 -15.52 11.94 1.72
CA PHE A 207 -15.18 10.90 2.66
C PHE A 207 -13.68 10.85 2.81
N ARG A 208 -13.21 10.62 4.03
CA ARG A 208 -11.81 10.36 4.34
C ARG A 208 -11.62 8.86 4.47
N CYS A 209 -10.73 8.31 3.67
CA CYS A 209 -10.46 6.89 3.61
C CYS A 209 -9.07 6.58 4.15
N ASN A 210 -9.00 5.64 5.10
CA ASN A 210 -7.74 5.16 5.66
C ASN A 210 -7.58 3.67 5.34
N MET A 211 -6.36 3.29 4.98
CA MET A 211 -5.98 1.89 4.83
C MET A 211 -5.64 1.31 6.20
N PHE A 212 -6.04 0.06 6.44
CA PHE A 212 -5.71 -0.68 7.66
C PHE A 212 -5.34 -2.13 7.31
N GLY A 213 -4.74 -2.84 8.26
CA GLY A 213 -4.29 -4.23 8.09
C GLY A 213 -2.85 -4.33 7.57
N ASN A 214 -2.47 -5.55 7.17
CA ASN A 214 -1.12 -5.92 6.72
C ASN A 214 -1.21 -7.02 5.62
N LEU A 215 -0.08 -7.55 5.16
CA LEU A 215 -0.09 -8.60 4.12
C LEU A 215 -0.47 -9.99 4.64
N ASP A 216 -0.16 -10.31 5.90
CA ASP A 216 -0.35 -11.63 6.49
C ASP A 216 -1.83 -11.89 6.83
N ASP A 217 -2.49 -10.90 7.43
CA ASP A 217 -3.89 -10.92 7.83
C ASP A 217 -4.83 -10.36 6.74
N GLY A 218 -4.25 -9.72 5.71
CA GLY A 218 -4.94 -8.95 4.70
C GLY A 218 -5.20 -7.50 5.12
N ALA A 219 -5.48 -6.66 4.12
CA ALA A 219 -5.70 -5.24 4.30
C ALA A 219 -7.04 -4.79 3.73
N GLY A 220 -7.52 -3.65 4.20
CA GLY A 220 -8.77 -3.06 3.76
C GLY A 220 -8.69 -1.54 3.75
N LEU A 221 -9.74 -0.94 3.22
CA LEU A 221 -9.91 0.50 3.21
C LEU A 221 -11.21 0.83 3.95
N ARG A 222 -11.19 1.85 4.79
CA ARG A 222 -12.38 2.34 5.50
C ARG A 222 -12.55 3.82 5.25
N CYS A 223 -13.69 4.21 4.70
CA CYS A 223 -14.06 5.58 4.43
C CYS A 223 -15.11 6.07 5.42
N GLU A 224 -14.83 7.20 6.05
CA GLU A 224 -15.73 7.87 6.97
C GLU A 224 -16.13 9.23 6.40
N PRO A 225 -17.37 9.69 6.62
CA PRO A 225 -17.78 11.04 6.20
C PRO A 225 -16.83 12.09 6.78
N GLY A 226 -16.30 12.94 5.91
CA GLY A 226 -15.51 14.09 6.32
C GLY A 226 -16.41 15.16 6.96
N LYS A 227 -15.95 15.73 8.07
CA LYS A 227 -16.55 16.94 8.65
C LYS A 227 -16.09 18.18 7.91
#